data_AF-A0A521PM75-F1
#
_entry.id   AF-A0A521PM75-F1
#
_cell.length_a   1.000
_cell.length_b   1.000
_cell.length_c   1.000
_cell.angle_alpha   90.00
_cell.angle_beta   90.00
_cell.angle_gamma   90.00
#
_symmetry.space_group_name_H-M   'P 1'
#
loop_
_entity.id
_entity.type
_entity.pdbx_description
1 polymer ?
#
loop_
_entity_poly.entity_id
_entity_poly.type
_entity_poly.pdbx_seq_one_letter_code
_entity_poly.pdbx_strand_id
1 'polypeptide(L)'
;MSRLICMALVPTLFAAPALAQTPDPHAGHARPAPTADPHAGHAAPAAKPAPPPTADPHAGHTMPAPTADPHAGHTAQAGPPAADPHAGHTMPAPPADPHAAHAAAPAVTQTGADLPVGAEAPPAPPAEFGADRVYGAGPMAEGRAILRQEHGGTRLSKVMANMSEARLGSGGGYHWDLEAWFGGDVNRLVLKSEGEGSWDDGAEDAEAQVLYSRAVGVYTDLQVGVRHDFEPGPQRTYAVIGFESLLPYWFEAEGALFLSNKGELLGRAEGTYDFRLAQRLVLQPRAELNFSAADIPSRGVGSGLSDVEAGLRLRYEIRREFAPYVGVVWSRKVGDTARFARAAGEDASDTRFVVGLRAWF
;
A
#
# COMPACT_ATOMS: atom_id res chain seq x y z
N MET A 1 -25.24 -38.57 -18.36
CA MET A 1 -24.52 -38.84 -19.62
C MET A 1 -23.92 -37.53 -20.10
N SER A 2 -22.61 -37.57 -20.29
CA SER A 2 -21.65 -36.49 -20.53
C SER A 2 -22.06 -35.40 -21.53
N ARG A 3 -22.05 -34.12 -21.12
CA ARG A 3 -21.71 -32.93 -21.92
C ARG A 3 -21.35 -31.74 -21.01
N LEU A 4 -20.15 -31.77 -20.42
CA LEU A 4 -19.49 -30.61 -19.78
C LEU A 4 -17.99 -30.73 -20.04
N ILE A 5 -17.56 -30.26 -21.21
CA ILE A 5 -16.15 -30.03 -21.54
C ILE A 5 -16.10 -28.81 -22.46
N CYS A 6 -15.13 -27.91 -22.19
CA CYS A 6 -14.74 -26.73 -22.95
C CYS A 6 -15.46 -25.41 -22.62
N MET A 7 -15.01 -24.76 -21.54
CA MET A 7 -14.70 -23.31 -21.60
C MET A 7 -13.58 -22.95 -20.60
N ALA A 8 -12.42 -23.58 -20.79
CA ALA A 8 -11.15 -22.99 -20.40
C ALA A 8 -10.48 -22.52 -21.70
N LEU A 9 -10.64 -21.24 -22.03
CA LEU A 9 -10.01 -20.62 -23.19
C LEU A 9 -9.44 -19.26 -22.77
N VAL A 10 -8.35 -19.36 -22.00
CA VAL A 10 -7.04 -18.80 -22.33
C VAL A 10 -7.06 -17.68 -23.41
N PRO A 11 -6.56 -16.48 -23.07
CA PRO A 11 -5.74 -15.70 -23.99
C PRO A 11 -4.28 -15.69 -23.50
N THR A 12 -3.56 -16.79 -23.77
CA THR A 12 -2.10 -16.76 -23.94
C THR A 12 -1.84 -16.26 -25.35
N LEU A 13 -1.67 -14.95 -25.50
CA LEU A 13 -1.16 -14.20 -26.67
C LEU A 13 -1.02 -12.76 -26.16
N PHE A 14 0.07 -12.33 -25.52
CA PHE A 14 1.41 -12.12 -26.08
C PHE A 14 2.48 -12.35 -24.99
N ALA A 15 3.19 -13.47 -25.07
CA ALA A 15 4.50 -13.62 -24.45
C ALA A 15 5.42 -14.28 -25.48
N ALA A 16 5.88 -13.47 -26.44
CA ALA A 16 7.03 -13.83 -27.25
C ALA A 16 8.27 -13.23 -26.56
N PRO A 17 9.23 -14.04 -26.06
CA PRO A 17 10.55 -13.54 -25.75
C PRO A 17 11.29 -13.42 -27.09
N ALA A 18 10.96 -12.39 -27.87
CA ALA A 18 11.79 -12.02 -29.00
C ALA A 18 13.03 -11.33 -28.43
N LEU A 19 14.14 -12.06 -28.45
CA LEU A 19 15.53 -11.64 -28.27
C LEU A 19 15.75 -10.12 -28.39
N ALA A 20 15.72 -9.43 -27.25
CA ALA A 20 16.33 -8.11 -27.10
C ALA A 20 17.55 -8.29 -26.19
N GLN A 21 18.60 -8.90 -26.74
CA GLN A 21 19.95 -8.63 -26.24
C GLN A 21 20.21 -7.15 -26.55
N THR A 22 20.22 -6.32 -25.52
CA THR A 22 20.91 -5.03 -25.60
C THR A 22 22.33 -5.33 -26.10
N PRO A 23 22.86 -4.59 -27.11
CA PRO A 23 24.27 -4.68 -27.41
C PRO A 23 25.01 -4.28 -26.13
N ASP A 24 25.82 -5.19 -25.60
CA ASP A 24 26.80 -4.86 -24.57
C ASP A 24 27.67 -3.71 -25.11
N PRO A 25 27.65 -2.50 -24.52
CA PRO A 25 28.46 -1.38 -24.99
C PRO A 25 29.97 -1.63 -24.80
N HIS A 26 30.37 -2.79 -24.27
CA HIS A 26 31.76 -3.23 -24.13
C HIS A 26 32.15 -4.40 -25.04
N ALA A 27 31.26 -4.88 -25.93
CA ALA A 27 31.57 -5.90 -26.94
C ALA A 27 32.42 -5.32 -28.09
N GLY A 28 33.70 -5.06 -27.80
CA GLY A 28 34.66 -4.53 -28.78
C GLY A 28 36.04 -4.18 -28.24
N HIS A 29 36.24 -4.16 -26.91
CA HIS A 29 37.57 -3.94 -26.34
C HIS A 29 38.28 -5.27 -26.08
N ALA A 30 39.17 -5.65 -27.00
CA ALA A 30 40.19 -6.65 -26.73
C ALA A 30 41.03 -6.20 -25.51
N ARG A 31 40.94 -6.94 -24.40
CA ARG A 31 41.79 -6.73 -23.24
C ARG A 31 43.26 -6.93 -23.66
N PRO A 32 44.16 -5.97 -23.41
CA PRO A 32 45.59 -6.26 -23.45
C PRO A 32 45.90 -7.35 -22.42
N ALA A 33 46.78 -8.27 -22.78
CA ALA A 33 47.29 -9.28 -21.85
C ALA A 33 47.86 -8.62 -20.59
N PRO A 34 47.69 -9.21 -19.39
CA PRO A 34 48.28 -8.68 -18.17
C PRO A 34 49.81 -8.71 -18.31
N THR A 35 50.42 -7.53 -18.37
CA THR A 35 51.84 -7.34 -18.11
C THR A 35 52.14 -7.76 -16.67
N ALA A 36 53.19 -8.55 -16.48
CA ALA A 36 53.66 -9.01 -15.20
C ALA A 36 53.83 -7.86 -14.20
N ASP A 37 53.38 -8.08 -12.97
CA ASP A 37 53.56 -7.18 -11.83
C ASP A 37 55.06 -6.98 -11.52
N PRO A 38 55.61 -5.76 -11.62
CA PRO A 38 57.02 -5.50 -11.34
C PRO A 38 57.35 -5.53 -9.83
N HIS A 39 56.40 -5.89 -8.95
CA HIS A 39 56.61 -5.98 -7.50
C HIS A 39 56.58 -7.40 -6.91
N ALA A 40 56.65 -8.44 -7.76
CA ALA A 40 56.72 -9.85 -7.35
C ALA A 40 58.08 -10.29 -6.74
N GLY A 41 58.67 -9.49 -5.84
CA GLY A 41 60.00 -9.75 -5.28
C GLY A 41 60.33 -9.10 -3.93
N HIS A 42 59.38 -8.48 -3.23
CA HIS A 42 59.66 -7.91 -1.90
C HIS A 42 59.04 -8.75 -0.78
N ALA A 43 59.91 -9.46 -0.06
CA ALA A 43 59.59 -10.10 1.21
C ALA A 43 59.15 -9.03 2.23
N ALA A 44 57.97 -9.22 2.83
CA ALA A 44 57.48 -8.37 3.90
C ALA A 44 58.40 -8.49 5.13
N PRO A 45 58.84 -7.37 5.75
CA PRO A 45 59.53 -7.44 7.03
C PRO A 45 58.56 -7.89 8.13
N ALA A 46 59.06 -8.71 9.06
CA ALA A 46 58.31 -9.25 10.19
C ALA A 46 57.61 -8.14 11.00
N ALA A 47 56.34 -8.38 11.33
CA ALA A 47 55.55 -7.50 12.19
C ALA A 47 56.16 -7.43 13.60
N LYS A 48 56.34 -6.21 14.11
CA LYS A 48 56.69 -5.96 15.52
C LYS A 48 55.51 -6.33 16.43
N PRO A 49 55.74 -6.82 17.67
CA PRO A 49 54.67 -7.10 18.62
C PRO A 49 53.88 -5.83 18.99
N ALA A 50 52.55 -5.97 19.10
CA ALA A 50 51.66 -4.91 19.52
C ALA A 50 51.80 -4.61 21.04
N PRO A 51 51.66 -3.34 21.47
CA PRO A 51 51.56 -2.99 22.89
C PRO A 51 50.22 -3.46 23.51
N PRO A 52 50.15 -3.64 24.84
CA PRO A 52 48.96 -4.16 25.52
C PRO A 52 47.77 -3.19 25.44
N PRO A 53 46.52 -3.70 25.53
CA PRO A 53 45.32 -2.89 25.40
C PRO A 53 45.14 -1.95 26.60
N THR A 54 44.82 -0.69 26.31
CA THR A 54 44.32 0.30 27.27
C THR A 54 42.92 -0.05 27.74
N ALA A 55 42.68 0.05 29.05
CA ALA A 55 41.41 -0.26 29.71
C ALA A 55 40.26 0.66 29.27
N ASP A 56 39.09 0.06 29.08
CA ASP A 56 37.79 0.72 28.87
C ASP A 56 37.33 1.43 30.16
N PRO A 57 37.07 2.74 30.15
CA PRO A 57 36.64 3.49 31.33
C PRO A 57 35.17 3.28 31.73
N HIS A 58 34.42 2.40 31.05
CA HIS A 58 33.00 2.12 31.36
C HIS A 58 32.73 0.70 31.92
N ALA A 59 33.76 -0.06 32.30
CA ALA A 59 33.63 -1.37 32.95
C ALA A 59 33.30 -1.29 34.45
N GLY A 60 32.16 -0.69 34.82
CA GLY A 60 31.84 -0.39 36.23
C GLY A 60 30.37 -0.34 36.64
N HIS A 61 29.43 -0.93 35.90
CA HIS A 61 28.03 -1.00 36.33
C HIS A 61 27.56 -2.43 36.59
N THR A 62 27.57 -2.81 37.87
CA THR A 62 26.87 -3.98 38.41
C THR A 62 25.38 -3.69 38.54
N MET A 63 24.54 -4.52 37.92
CA MET A 63 23.08 -4.49 38.07
C MET A 63 22.67 -5.08 39.44
N PRO A 64 21.85 -4.39 40.26
CA PRO A 64 21.15 -5.03 41.37
C PRO A 64 19.96 -5.86 40.88
N ALA A 65 19.77 -7.03 41.49
CA ALA A 65 18.65 -7.94 41.32
C ALA A 65 17.32 -7.36 41.88
N PRO A 66 16.14 -7.88 41.48
CA PRO A 66 14.84 -7.28 41.80
C PRO A 66 14.39 -7.62 43.23
N THR A 67 13.90 -6.62 43.97
CA THR A 67 13.15 -6.81 45.22
C THR A 67 11.66 -6.84 44.97
N ALA A 68 10.99 -7.78 45.64
CA ALA A 68 9.58 -8.08 45.54
C ALA A 68 8.66 -7.07 46.28
N ASP A 69 7.42 -7.07 45.78
CA ASP A 69 6.14 -6.50 46.24
C ASP A 69 5.91 -6.48 47.77
N PRO A 70 5.25 -5.43 48.29
CA PRO A 70 3.98 -5.72 48.96
C PRO A 70 2.96 -4.59 48.75
N HIS A 71 1.83 -4.85 48.10
CA HIS A 71 0.48 -4.49 48.57
C HIS A 71 -0.59 -5.07 47.62
N ALA A 72 -0.89 -6.36 47.83
CA ALA A 72 -2.15 -6.96 47.43
C ALA A 72 -3.11 -6.99 48.63
N GLY A 73 -4.31 -6.45 48.46
CA GLY A 73 -5.49 -6.72 49.29
C GLY A 73 -6.14 -5.48 49.90
N HIS A 74 -7.34 -5.12 49.43
CA HIS A 74 -8.60 -5.29 50.18
C HIS A 74 -9.80 -4.69 49.41
N THR A 75 -10.91 -5.43 49.42
CA THR A 75 -12.19 -5.17 48.77
C THR A 75 -13.17 -4.40 49.66
N ALA A 76 -13.97 -3.53 49.02
CA ALA A 76 -15.36 -3.10 49.26
C ALA A 76 -15.83 -2.66 50.67
N GLN A 77 -16.36 -1.42 50.77
CA GLN A 77 -17.74 -1.15 51.23
C GLN A 77 -18.16 0.32 50.95
N ALA A 78 -19.44 0.53 50.62
CA ALA A 78 -20.08 1.83 50.35
C ALA A 78 -20.72 2.47 51.60
N GLY A 79 -20.86 3.81 51.60
CA GLY A 79 -21.63 4.63 52.55
C GLY A 79 -21.77 6.10 52.11
N PRO A 80 -22.80 6.85 52.55
CA PRO A 80 -23.55 7.85 51.74
C PRO A 80 -23.06 9.32 51.84
N PRO A 81 -23.63 10.29 51.06
CA PRO A 81 -23.07 11.64 50.89
C PRO A 81 -23.52 12.61 51.98
N ALA A 82 -22.68 13.59 52.32
CA ALA A 82 -23.03 14.70 53.20
C ALA A 82 -22.59 16.04 52.60
N ALA A 83 -23.46 17.03 52.81
CA ALA A 83 -23.59 18.30 52.12
C ALA A 83 -22.59 19.39 52.55
N ASP A 84 -22.52 20.41 51.69
CA ASP A 84 -22.02 21.77 51.94
C ASP A 84 -22.74 22.41 53.14
N PRO A 85 -21.97 22.90 54.13
CA PRO A 85 -22.21 24.26 54.58
C PRO A 85 -20.89 24.95 54.94
N HIS A 86 -20.59 26.08 54.29
CA HIS A 86 -20.48 27.37 54.98
C HIS A 86 -19.84 28.40 54.05
N ALA A 87 -20.74 29.14 53.40
CA ALA A 87 -20.50 30.48 52.92
C ALA A 87 -20.00 31.39 54.06
N GLY A 88 -18.97 32.19 53.73
CA GLY A 88 -18.74 33.48 54.38
C GLY A 88 -17.55 33.53 55.34
N HIS A 89 -16.32 33.51 54.82
CA HIS A 89 -15.20 34.21 55.45
C HIS A 89 -14.25 34.78 54.38
N THR A 90 -14.24 36.11 54.25
CA THR A 90 -13.23 36.90 53.54
C THR A 90 -11.93 36.91 54.33
N MET A 91 -10.80 36.54 53.73
CA MET A 91 -9.45 36.79 54.25
C MET A 91 -8.44 36.89 53.09
N PRO A 92 -7.30 37.59 53.30
CA PRO A 92 -6.79 38.64 52.42
C PRO A 92 -6.00 38.16 51.21
N ALA A 93 -5.81 39.08 50.26
CA ALA A 93 -4.94 38.88 49.11
C ALA A 93 -3.56 38.33 49.53
N PRO A 94 -3.10 37.19 48.96
CA PRO A 94 -1.74 36.75 49.16
C PRO A 94 -0.78 37.80 48.59
N PRO A 95 0.41 37.98 49.19
CA PRO A 95 1.41 38.92 48.69
C PRO A 95 1.72 38.62 47.23
N ALA A 96 1.91 39.69 46.43
CA ALA A 96 2.17 39.59 45.01
C ALA A 96 3.27 38.56 44.73
N ASP A 97 2.90 37.52 44.00
CA ASP A 97 3.82 36.53 43.47
C ASP A 97 4.82 37.25 42.56
N PRO A 98 6.15 37.21 42.84
CA PRO A 98 7.15 37.84 41.98
C PRO A 98 7.23 37.21 40.58
N HIS A 99 6.41 36.21 40.28
CA HIS A 99 6.26 35.61 38.95
C HIS A 99 5.31 36.36 38.00
N ALA A 100 4.74 37.51 38.39
CA ALA A 100 3.97 38.39 37.49
C ALA A 100 4.81 39.25 36.53
N ALA A 101 5.90 38.70 35.98
CA ALA A 101 6.75 39.35 34.99
C ALA A 101 7.10 38.40 33.84
N HIS A 102 6.10 37.92 33.11
CA HIS A 102 6.31 37.58 31.70
C HIS A 102 6.14 38.84 30.85
N ALA A 103 7.06 39.78 31.06
CA ALA A 103 7.44 40.72 30.04
C ALA A 103 7.92 39.94 28.82
N ALA A 104 7.43 40.35 27.64
CA ALA A 104 7.89 39.99 26.30
C ALA A 104 8.85 38.78 26.25
N ALA A 105 8.31 37.61 25.91
CA ALA A 105 9.17 36.53 25.43
C ALA A 105 10.04 37.10 24.30
N PRO A 106 11.37 36.92 24.34
CA PRO A 106 12.21 37.25 23.20
C PRO A 106 11.64 36.51 22.00
N ALA A 107 11.60 37.17 20.84
CA ALA A 107 11.16 36.57 19.60
C ALA A 107 11.71 35.14 19.53
N VAL A 108 10.82 34.15 19.58
CA VAL A 108 11.20 32.76 19.35
C VAL A 108 11.85 32.78 17.99
N THR A 109 13.18 32.65 17.97
CA THR A 109 13.94 32.53 16.74
C THR A 109 13.28 31.39 15.98
N GLN A 110 12.58 31.72 14.89
CA GLN A 110 11.90 30.72 14.07
C GLN A 110 12.96 29.68 13.71
N THR A 111 12.81 28.46 14.23
CA THR A 111 13.64 27.35 13.78
C THR A 111 13.19 27.03 12.36
N GLY A 112 14.07 26.54 11.49
CA GLY A 112 13.81 26.44 10.04
C GLY A 112 12.53 25.69 9.62
N ALA A 113 11.84 25.02 10.55
CA ALA A 113 10.54 24.38 10.36
C ALA A 113 9.31 25.31 10.59
N ASP A 114 9.47 26.45 11.28
CA ASP A 114 8.39 27.39 11.63
C ASP A 114 8.34 28.61 10.69
N LEU A 115 9.19 28.63 9.67
CA LEU A 115 9.16 29.67 8.64
C LEU A 115 7.91 29.48 7.78
N PRO A 116 7.20 30.57 7.42
CA PRO A 116 6.12 30.47 6.44
C PRO A 116 6.65 29.83 5.17
N VAL A 117 6.06 28.72 4.73
CA VAL A 117 6.41 28.11 3.44
C VAL A 117 6.07 29.12 2.37
N GLY A 118 7.09 29.69 1.73
CA GLY A 118 6.91 30.68 0.67
C GLY A 118 6.07 30.09 -0.46
N ALA A 119 5.08 30.84 -0.93
CA ALA A 119 4.25 30.48 -2.09
C ALA A 119 4.94 30.79 -3.44
N GLU A 120 6.23 31.13 -3.41
CA GLU A 120 6.99 31.45 -4.61
C GLU A 120 7.20 30.19 -5.44
N ALA A 121 7.00 30.30 -6.76
CA ALA A 121 7.24 29.19 -7.66
C ALA A 121 8.72 28.78 -7.56
N PRO A 122 9.04 27.48 -7.56
CA PRO A 122 10.42 27.02 -7.60
C PRO A 122 11.17 27.70 -8.75
N PRO A 123 12.42 28.16 -8.52
CA PRO A 123 13.21 28.77 -9.59
C PRO A 123 13.33 27.78 -10.76
N ALA A 124 13.27 28.31 -11.98
CA ALA A 124 13.42 27.48 -13.17
C ALA A 124 14.78 26.75 -13.12
N PRO A 125 14.84 25.49 -13.58
CA PRO A 125 16.08 24.76 -13.64
C PRO A 125 17.11 25.54 -14.50
N PRO A 126 18.41 25.53 -14.14
CA PRO A 126 19.42 26.28 -14.87
C PRO A 126 19.41 25.93 -16.36
N ALA A 127 19.29 26.94 -17.21
CA ALA A 127 19.34 26.78 -18.67
C ALA A 127 20.77 26.57 -19.20
N GLU A 128 21.78 26.91 -18.38
CA GLU A 128 23.19 26.76 -18.73
C GLU A 128 23.80 25.51 -18.07
N PHE A 129 24.29 24.59 -18.89
CA PHE A 129 24.97 23.39 -18.41
C PHE A 129 26.47 23.65 -18.31
N GLY A 130 26.97 24.01 -17.12
CA GLY A 130 28.38 24.34 -16.91
C GLY A 130 29.37 23.25 -17.36
N ALA A 131 28.96 21.98 -17.30
CA ALA A 131 29.73 20.84 -17.77
C ALA A 131 30.01 20.86 -19.29
N ASP A 132 29.16 21.52 -20.08
CA ASP A 132 29.33 21.62 -21.55
C ASP A 132 30.60 22.41 -21.90
N ARG A 133 31.04 23.32 -21.04
CA ARG A 133 32.29 24.09 -21.21
C ARG A 133 33.55 23.27 -20.97
N VAL A 134 33.45 22.20 -20.17
CA VAL A 134 34.59 21.36 -19.77
C VAL A 134 34.67 20.10 -20.65
N TYR A 135 33.53 19.46 -20.90
CA TYR A 135 33.45 18.17 -21.57
C TYR A 135 32.86 18.24 -23.00
N GLY A 136 32.41 19.42 -23.43
CA GLY A 136 31.80 19.64 -24.74
C GLY A 136 30.29 19.37 -24.75
N ALA A 137 29.55 20.19 -25.49
CA ALA A 137 28.08 20.14 -25.51
C ALA A 137 27.51 18.82 -26.09
N GLY A 138 28.18 18.23 -27.09
CA GLY A 138 27.73 16.98 -27.73
C GLY A 138 27.71 15.78 -26.77
N PRO A 139 28.86 15.37 -26.21
CA PRO A 139 28.94 14.28 -25.24
C PRO A 139 28.06 14.52 -24.00
N MET A 140 27.99 15.77 -23.52
CA MET A 140 27.14 16.11 -22.38
C MET A 140 25.64 16.04 -22.69
N ALA A 141 25.22 16.40 -23.90
CA ALA A 141 23.83 16.26 -24.33
C ALA A 141 23.42 14.78 -24.42
N GLU A 142 24.32 13.92 -24.90
CA GLU A 142 24.13 12.46 -24.91
C GLU A 142 24.02 11.90 -23.49
N GLY A 143 24.95 12.25 -22.60
CA GLY A 143 24.89 11.84 -21.20
C GLY A 143 23.59 12.27 -20.49
N ARG A 144 23.13 13.50 -20.74
CA ARG A 144 21.83 13.98 -20.23
C ARG A 144 20.64 13.21 -20.84
N ALA A 145 20.73 12.78 -22.10
CA ALA A 145 19.67 11.99 -22.72
C ALA A 145 19.56 10.61 -22.08
N ILE A 146 20.69 9.95 -21.83
CA ILE A 146 20.75 8.69 -21.08
C ILE A 146 20.16 8.90 -19.68
N LEU A 147 20.60 9.93 -18.95
CA LEU A 147 20.09 10.20 -17.61
C LEU A 147 18.57 10.41 -17.59
N ARG A 148 18.00 11.15 -18.56
CA ARG A 148 16.54 11.32 -18.66
C ARG A 148 15.81 10.00 -18.92
N GLN A 149 16.41 9.10 -19.69
CA GLN A 149 15.83 7.79 -19.95
C GLN A 149 15.89 6.93 -18.67
N GLU A 150 17.03 6.85 -18.02
CA GLU A 150 17.25 6.03 -16.82
C GLU A 150 16.52 6.57 -15.57
N HIS A 151 16.37 7.89 -15.45
CA HIS A 151 15.78 8.57 -14.28
C HIS A 151 14.42 9.20 -14.61
N GLY A 152 13.48 8.37 -15.07
CA GLY A 152 12.07 8.75 -15.27
C GLY A 152 11.48 8.44 -16.64
N GLY A 153 12.33 8.05 -17.60
CA GLY A 153 11.91 7.62 -18.94
C GLY A 153 11.77 6.10 -19.10
N THR A 154 12.21 5.33 -18.11
CA THR A 154 12.18 3.86 -18.13
C THR A 154 10.74 3.37 -18.20
N ARG A 155 10.51 2.39 -19.07
CA ARG A 155 9.23 1.69 -19.13
C ARG A 155 9.35 0.40 -18.36
N LEU A 156 8.44 0.23 -17.41
CA LEU A 156 8.32 -0.94 -16.56
C LEU A 156 6.98 -1.61 -16.83
N SER A 157 6.94 -2.90 -16.47
CA SER A 157 5.71 -3.67 -16.41
C SER A 157 5.67 -4.42 -15.10
N LYS A 158 4.46 -4.68 -14.61
CA LYS A 158 4.23 -5.59 -13.51
C LYS A 158 2.98 -6.39 -13.78
N VAL A 159 3.02 -7.67 -13.46
CA VAL A 159 1.83 -8.53 -13.43
C VAL A 159 1.71 -9.09 -12.02
N MET A 160 0.52 -9.01 -11.45
CA MET A 160 0.25 -9.32 -10.06
C MET A 160 -1.06 -10.09 -9.93
N ALA A 161 -1.01 -11.21 -9.24
CA ALA A 161 -2.17 -11.82 -8.62
C ALA A 161 -2.23 -11.29 -7.19
N ASN A 162 -3.06 -10.27 -6.96
CA ASN A 162 -3.29 -9.69 -5.64
C ASN A 162 -3.94 -10.73 -4.73
N MET A 163 -4.97 -11.40 -5.27
CA MET A 163 -5.69 -12.48 -4.61
C MET A 163 -5.92 -13.65 -5.57
N SER A 164 -5.74 -14.85 -5.05
CA SER A 164 -6.07 -16.10 -5.73
C SER A 164 -6.45 -17.08 -4.64
N GLU A 165 -7.73 -17.14 -4.33
CA GLU A 165 -8.27 -17.71 -3.10
C GLU A 165 -9.18 -18.89 -3.39
N ALA A 166 -9.10 -19.89 -2.51
CA ALA A 166 -10.09 -20.92 -2.35
C ALA A 166 -10.81 -20.72 -1.01
N ARG A 167 -12.15 -20.67 -1.06
CA ARG A 167 -13.00 -20.63 0.12
C ARG A 167 -13.15 -22.03 0.70
N LEU A 168 -12.92 -22.15 2.00
CA LEU A 168 -13.10 -23.38 2.77
C LEU A 168 -14.50 -23.45 3.39
N GLY A 169 -15.08 -24.65 3.47
CA GLY A 169 -16.40 -24.90 4.08
C GLY A 169 -17.39 -25.61 3.15
N SER A 170 -18.63 -25.79 3.61
CA SER A 170 -19.74 -26.28 2.78
C SER A 170 -20.14 -25.20 1.77
N GLY A 171 -20.15 -25.51 0.47
CA GLY A 171 -20.34 -24.52 -0.60
C GLY A 171 -19.05 -23.76 -0.93
N GLY A 172 -17.94 -24.49 -1.03
CA GLY A 172 -16.64 -23.90 -1.37
C GLY A 172 -16.71 -23.11 -2.69
N GLY A 173 -15.75 -22.19 -2.85
CA GLY A 173 -15.68 -21.34 -4.01
C GLY A 173 -14.27 -20.83 -4.26
N TYR A 174 -14.15 -19.94 -5.23
CA TYR A 174 -12.93 -19.30 -5.65
C TYR A 174 -13.13 -17.81 -5.79
N HIS A 175 -12.04 -17.06 -5.58
CA HIS A 175 -11.97 -15.62 -5.80
C HIS A 175 -10.62 -15.29 -6.42
N TRP A 176 -10.59 -14.38 -7.38
CA TRP A 176 -9.35 -13.87 -7.96
C TRP A 176 -9.39 -12.35 -8.10
N ASP A 177 -8.23 -11.74 -7.90
CA ASP A 177 -7.92 -10.35 -8.18
C ASP A 177 -6.56 -10.32 -8.87
N LEU A 178 -6.58 -9.96 -10.15
CA LEU A 178 -5.42 -9.87 -11.02
C LEU A 178 -5.26 -8.42 -11.50
N GLU A 179 -4.04 -7.92 -11.43
CA GLU A 179 -3.66 -6.61 -11.96
C GLU A 179 -2.42 -6.75 -12.84
N ALA A 180 -2.42 -6.09 -13.98
CA ALA A 180 -1.23 -5.88 -14.79
C ALA A 180 -1.13 -4.41 -15.19
N TRP A 181 0.07 -3.86 -15.14
CA TRP A 181 0.31 -2.52 -15.66
C TRP A 181 1.58 -2.43 -16.49
N PHE A 182 1.58 -1.50 -17.45
CA PHE A 182 2.71 -1.18 -18.31
C PHE A 182 2.80 0.33 -18.50
N GLY A 183 3.98 0.92 -18.26
CA GLY A 183 4.17 2.35 -18.40
C GLY A 183 5.44 2.85 -17.73
N GLY A 184 5.53 4.17 -17.58
CA GLY A 184 6.61 4.81 -16.81
C GLY A 184 6.10 5.32 -15.46
N ASP A 185 6.87 6.18 -14.83
CA ASP A 185 6.59 6.69 -13.48
C ASP A 185 5.34 7.59 -13.41
N VAL A 186 4.96 8.21 -14.53
CA VAL A 186 3.84 9.17 -14.57
C VAL A 186 2.60 8.61 -15.22
N ASN A 187 2.73 7.83 -16.30
CA ASN A 187 1.59 7.34 -17.08
C ASN A 187 1.70 5.83 -17.26
N ARG A 188 0.62 5.12 -16.90
CA ARG A 188 0.53 3.67 -16.96
C ARG A 188 -0.78 3.24 -17.62
N LEU A 189 -0.72 2.19 -18.42
CA LEU A 189 -1.89 1.39 -18.80
C LEU A 189 -2.07 0.31 -17.74
N VAL A 190 -3.25 0.18 -17.17
CA VAL A 190 -3.60 -0.80 -16.12
C VAL A 190 -4.73 -1.68 -16.63
N LEU A 191 -4.59 -2.97 -16.40
CA LEU A 191 -5.60 -4.00 -16.66
C LEU A 191 -5.91 -4.64 -15.32
N LYS A 192 -7.18 -4.64 -14.91
CA LYS A 192 -7.65 -5.35 -13.72
C LYS A 192 -8.64 -6.43 -14.13
N SER A 193 -8.63 -7.56 -13.43
CA SER A 193 -9.68 -8.58 -13.52
C SER A 193 -9.96 -9.11 -12.14
N GLU A 194 -11.23 -9.08 -11.78
CA GLU A 194 -11.73 -9.54 -10.50
C GLU A 194 -12.88 -10.51 -10.75
N GLY A 195 -13.06 -11.47 -9.85
CA GLY A 195 -14.26 -12.29 -9.86
C GLY A 195 -14.29 -13.28 -8.71
N GLU A 196 -15.49 -13.79 -8.46
CA GLU A 196 -15.74 -14.84 -7.49
C GLU A 196 -16.82 -15.80 -7.97
N GLY A 197 -16.84 -16.99 -7.40
CA GLY A 197 -17.83 -18.00 -7.72
C GLY A 197 -17.75 -19.22 -6.82
N SER A 198 -18.79 -20.04 -6.87
CA SER A 198 -18.83 -21.34 -6.22
C SER A 198 -18.33 -22.43 -7.15
N TRP A 199 -17.80 -23.52 -6.57
CA TRP A 199 -17.36 -24.66 -7.38
C TRP A 199 -18.53 -25.38 -8.08
N ASP A 200 -19.74 -25.26 -7.51
CA ASP A 200 -20.94 -25.97 -7.95
C ASP A 200 -21.74 -25.18 -8.99
N ASP A 201 -21.91 -23.86 -8.80
CA ASP A 201 -22.77 -23.02 -9.66
C ASP A 201 -21.98 -22.14 -10.66
N GLY A 202 -20.65 -22.10 -10.56
CA GLY A 202 -19.79 -21.38 -11.49
C GLY A 202 -19.46 -19.95 -11.03
N ALA A 203 -19.18 -19.05 -11.98
CA ALA A 203 -18.85 -17.66 -11.67
C ALA A 203 -20.11 -16.88 -11.30
N GLU A 204 -20.08 -16.19 -10.16
CA GLU A 204 -21.18 -15.38 -9.63
C GLU A 204 -20.92 -13.89 -9.88
N ASP A 205 -19.66 -13.48 -9.81
CA ASP A 205 -19.17 -12.17 -10.20
C ASP A 205 -17.92 -12.33 -11.08
N ALA A 206 -17.85 -11.55 -12.15
CA ALA A 206 -16.69 -11.51 -13.02
C ALA A 206 -16.64 -10.18 -13.74
N GLU A 207 -15.56 -9.44 -13.53
CA GLU A 207 -15.31 -8.15 -14.15
C GLU A 207 -13.89 -8.03 -14.75
N ALA A 208 -13.79 -7.18 -15.75
CA ALA A 208 -12.52 -6.74 -16.30
C ALA A 208 -12.50 -5.23 -16.49
N GLN A 209 -11.35 -4.61 -16.23
CA GLN A 209 -11.14 -3.17 -16.35
C GLN A 209 -9.91 -2.87 -17.20
N VAL A 210 -10.02 -1.84 -18.03
CA VAL A 210 -8.92 -1.24 -18.77
C VAL A 210 -8.85 0.23 -18.41
N LEU A 211 -7.76 0.64 -17.78
CA LEU A 211 -7.61 1.94 -17.15
C LEU A 211 -6.33 2.62 -17.64
N TYR A 212 -6.42 3.94 -17.84
CA TYR A 212 -5.29 4.82 -17.96
C TYR A 212 -5.04 5.45 -16.58
N SER A 213 -3.89 5.15 -16.00
CA SER A 213 -3.45 5.70 -14.71
C SER A 213 -2.42 6.81 -14.94
N ARG A 214 -2.58 7.93 -14.22
CA ARG A 214 -1.64 9.04 -14.22
C ARG A 214 -1.35 9.51 -12.80
N ALA A 215 -0.07 9.58 -12.45
CA ALA A 215 0.39 10.20 -11.21
C ALA A 215 0.07 11.70 -11.22
N VAL A 216 -0.71 12.15 -10.24
CA VAL A 216 -1.05 13.57 -10.03
C VAL A 216 -0.38 14.15 -8.79
N GLY A 217 0.13 13.29 -7.92
CA GLY A 217 0.93 13.64 -6.76
C GLY A 217 1.99 12.58 -6.50
N VAL A 218 2.80 12.80 -5.47
CA VAL A 218 3.87 11.86 -5.08
C VAL A 218 3.31 10.51 -4.62
N TYR A 219 2.11 10.52 -4.06
CA TYR A 219 1.46 9.35 -3.46
C TYR A 219 0.07 9.08 -4.02
N THR A 220 -0.31 9.73 -5.12
CA THR A 220 -1.69 9.65 -5.64
C THR A 220 -1.70 9.59 -7.15
N ASP A 221 -2.38 8.56 -7.64
CA ASP A 221 -2.64 8.32 -9.04
C ASP A 221 -4.13 8.47 -9.32
N LEU A 222 -4.47 9.11 -10.44
CA LEU A 222 -5.83 9.13 -10.96
C LEU A 222 -5.96 8.14 -12.09
N GLN A 223 -7.06 7.40 -12.10
CA GLN A 223 -7.37 6.36 -13.06
C GLN A 223 -8.65 6.70 -13.81
N VAL A 224 -8.65 6.55 -15.12
CA VAL A 224 -9.85 6.68 -15.96
C VAL A 224 -9.91 5.56 -16.96
N GLY A 225 -11.09 5.03 -17.24
CA GLY A 225 -11.18 3.95 -18.21
C GLY A 225 -12.55 3.31 -18.32
N VAL A 226 -12.56 2.03 -18.65
CA VAL A 226 -13.77 1.26 -18.90
C VAL A 226 -13.70 -0.03 -18.09
N ARG A 227 -14.82 -0.36 -17.45
CA ARG A 227 -15.07 -1.62 -16.76
C ARG A 227 -16.21 -2.35 -17.46
N HIS A 228 -16.11 -3.66 -17.57
CA HIS A 228 -17.14 -4.53 -18.10
C HIS A 228 -17.40 -5.67 -17.12
N ASP A 229 -18.68 -5.81 -16.74
CA ASP A 229 -19.17 -6.85 -15.84
C ASP A 229 -19.79 -7.94 -16.71
N PHE A 230 -19.17 -9.12 -16.69
CA PHE A 230 -19.66 -10.31 -17.36
C PHE A 230 -20.77 -10.98 -16.55
N GLU A 231 -20.64 -10.94 -15.22
CA GLU A 231 -21.62 -11.41 -14.24
C GLU A 231 -21.74 -10.41 -13.07
N PRO A 232 -22.83 -10.47 -12.28
CA PRO A 232 -24.07 -11.17 -12.59
C PRO A 232 -24.83 -10.53 -13.76
N GLY A 233 -25.53 -11.36 -14.54
CA GLY A 233 -26.46 -10.91 -15.57
C GLY A 233 -27.59 -9.99 -15.05
N PRO A 234 -28.02 -8.98 -15.82
CA PRO A 234 -27.59 -8.66 -17.16
C PRO A 234 -26.30 -7.83 -17.18
N GLN A 235 -25.39 -8.15 -18.11
CA GLN A 235 -24.09 -7.50 -18.30
C GLN A 235 -24.16 -5.97 -18.32
N ARG A 236 -23.11 -5.33 -17.82
CA ARG A 236 -23.00 -3.88 -17.72
C ARG A 236 -21.62 -3.41 -18.15
N THR A 237 -21.59 -2.24 -18.77
CA THR A 237 -20.33 -1.55 -19.10
C THR A 237 -20.37 -0.19 -18.45
N TYR A 238 -19.27 0.15 -17.78
CA TYR A 238 -19.13 1.34 -16.97
C TYR A 238 -17.98 2.20 -17.48
N ALA A 239 -18.18 3.51 -17.51
CA ALA A 239 -17.08 4.45 -17.49
C ALA A 239 -16.56 4.55 -16.04
N VAL A 240 -15.23 4.52 -15.88
CA VAL A 240 -14.56 4.50 -14.58
C VAL A 240 -13.80 5.79 -14.38
N ILE A 241 -13.94 6.38 -13.20
CA ILE A 241 -13.05 7.42 -12.67
C ILE A 241 -12.67 7.01 -11.26
N GLY A 242 -11.39 6.80 -11.01
CA GLY A 242 -10.90 6.38 -9.71
C GLY A 242 -9.57 7.01 -9.33
N PHE A 243 -9.11 6.68 -8.14
CA PHE A 243 -7.81 7.06 -7.62
C PHE A 243 -7.23 5.93 -6.79
N GLU A 244 -5.91 5.88 -6.75
CA GLU A 244 -5.14 5.03 -5.85
C GLU A 244 -4.19 5.94 -5.09
N SER A 245 -4.18 5.86 -3.76
CA SER A 245 -3.37 6.74 -2.94
C SER A 245 -2.73 6.02 -1.77
N LEU A 246 -1.46 6.32 -1.53
CA LEU A 246 -0.75 5.94 -0.31
C LEU A 246 -0.87 7.06 0.71
N LEU A 247 -1.69 6.86 1.73
CA LEU A 247 -1.90 7.80 2.83
C LEU A 247 -0.77 7.68 3.88
N PRO A 248 -0.64 8.68 4.78
CA PRO A 248 0.29 8.59 5.91
C PRO A 248 0.16 7.27 6.66
N TYR A 249 1.27 6.81 7.23
CA TYR A 249 1.41 5.49 7.86
C TYR A 249 1.32 4.28 6.91
N TRP A 250 1.35 4.48 5.59
CA TRP A 250 1.43 3.45 4.55
C TRP A 250 0.11 2.72 4.42
N PHE A 251 -0.98 3.47 4.59
CA PHE A 251 -2.32 3.00 4.32
C PHE A 251 -2.59 3.16 2.84
N GLU A 252 -2.93 2.07 2.17
CA GLU A 252 -3.29 2.08 0.76
C GLU A 252 -4.80 2.32 0.66
N ALA A 253 -5.21 3.36 -0.05
CA ALA A 253 -6.61 3.72 -0.25
C ALA A 253 -6.91 3.78 -1.75
N GLU A 254 -7.93 3.05 -2.18
CA GLU A 254 -8.46 3.10 -3.54
C GLU A 254 -9.91 3.58 -3.49
N GLY A 255 -10.31 4.35 -4.49
CA GLY A 255 -11.69 4.75 -4.66
C GLY A 255 -12.04 4.87 -6.14
N ALA A 256 -13.23 4.43 -6.51
CA ALA A 256 -13.71 4.48 -7.89
C ALA A 256 -15.19 4.83 -7.96
N LEU A 257 -15.55 5.57 -9.01
CA LEU A 257 -16.92 5.84 -9.42
C LEU A 257 -17.15 5.17 -10.77
N PHE A 258 -18.29 4.52 -10.91
CA PHE A 258 -18.68 3.77 -12.09
C PHE A 258 -20.00 4.29 -12.64
N LEU A 259 -20.00 4.77 -13.88
CA LEU A 259 -21.22 5.21 -14.56
C LEU A 259 -21.61 4.21 -15.65
N SER A 260 -22.74 3.55 -15.46
CA SER A 260 -23.21 2.49 -16.37
C SER A 260 -23.81 3.06 -17.65
N ASN A 261 -23.80 2.26 -18.72
CA ASN A 261 -24.53 2.54 -19.95
C ASN A 261 -26.06 2.62 -19.78
N LYS A 262 -26.59 2.27 -18.60
CA LYS A 262 -28.00 2.43 -18.21
C LYS A 262 -28.26 3.67 -17.34
N GLY A 263 -27.22 4.46 -17.04
CA GLY A 263 -27.32 5.64 -16.17
C GLY A 263 -27.28 5.32 -14.68
N GLU A 264 -26.82 4.13 -14.30
CA GLU A 264 -26.63 3.74 -12.90
C GLU A 264 -25.26 4.25 -12.44
N LEU A 265 -25.21 4.95 -11.29
CA LEU A 265 -23.96 5.45 -10.70
C LEU A 265 -23.62 4.62 -9.45
N LEU A 266 -22.49 3.93 -9.49
CA LEU A 266 -21.95 3.16 -8.39
C LEU A 266 -20.65 3.80 -7.88
N GLY A 267 -20.29 3.48 -6.64
CA GLY A 267 -19.01 3.85 -6.06
C GLY A 267 -18.40 2.70 -5.27
N ARG A 268 -17.08 2.57 -5.29
CA ARG A 268 -16.32 1.63 -4.46
C ARG A 268 -15.25 2.42 -3.72
N ALA A 269 -15.05 2.11 -2.45
CA ALA A 269 -13.93 2.61 -1.66
C ALA A 269 -13.29 1.44 -0.93
N GLU A 270 -11.98 1.32 -1.07
CA GLU A 270 -11.19 0.24 -0.51
C GLU A 270 -10.03 0.82 0.30
N GLY A 271 -9.72 0.17 1.42
CA GLY A 271 -8.56 0.49 2.23
C GLY A 271 -7.83 -0.77 2.69
N THR A 272 -6.52 -0.77 2.56
CA THR A 272 -5.67 -1.87 3.05
C THR A 272 -4.47 -1.35 3.84
N TYR A 273 -3.93 -2.21 4.70
CA TYR A 273 -2.74 -1.89 5.49
C TYR A 273 -1.85 -3.12 5.70
N ASP A 274 -0.55 -3.01 5.49
CA ASP A 274 0.40 -4.11 5.68
C ASP A 274 1.12 -4.03 7.03
N PHE A 275 0.58 -4.68 8.07
CA PHE A 275 1.26 -4.80 9.38
C PHE A 275 2.34 -5.89 9.32
N ARG A 276 3.62 -5.49 9.32
CA ARG A 276 4.74 -6.43 9.40
C ARG A 276 4.92 -6.93 10.84
N LEU A 277 4.41 -8.12 11.11
CA LEU A 277 4.58 -8.80 12.40
C LEU A 277 6.00 -9.37 12.54
N ALA A 278 6.60 -9.81 11.43
CA ALA A 278 7.98 -10.27 11.35
C ALA A 278 8.58 -9.94 9.98
N GLN A 279 9.84 -10.33 9.74
CA GLN A 279 10.53 -10.08 8.46
C GLN A 279 9.80 -10.66 7.23
N ARG A 280 9.06 -11.75 7.41
CA ARG A 280 8.36 -12.50 6.36
C ARG A 280 6.89 -12.77 6.69
N LEU A 281 6.36 -12.18 7.77
CA LEU A 281 4.99 -12.39 8.22
C LEU A 281 4.26 -11.04 8.25
N VAL A 282 3.21 -10.92 7.42
CA VAL A 282 2.44 -9.69 7.24
C VAL A 282 0.98 -9.97 7.55
N LEU A 283 0.39 -9.16 8.42
CA LEU A 283 -1.04 -9.14 8.68
C LEU A 283 -1.66 -7.99 7.90
N GLN A 284 -2.60 -8.30 7.02
CA GLN A 284 -3.23 -7.36 6.12
C GLN A 284 -4.74 -7.27 6.42
N PRO A 285 -5.19 -6.29 7.21
CA PRO A 285 -6.58 -5.87 7.20
C PRO A 285 -6.92 -5.17 5.87
N ARG A 286 -8.11 -5.48 5.37
CA ARG A 286 -8.74 -4.84 4.21
C ARG A 286 -10.18 -4.49 4.56
N ALA A 287 -10.65 -3.35 4.10
CA ALA A 287 -12.06 -2.99 4.16
C ALA A 287 -12.49 -2.45 2.79
N GLU A 288 -13.68 -2.87 2.34
CA GLU A 288 -14.29 -2.41 1.10
C GLU A 288 -15.72 -1.97 1.36
N LEU A 289 -16.10 -0.85 0.75
CA LEU A 289 -17.42 -0.25 0.85
C LEU A 289 -17.95 0.01 -0.56
N ASN A 290 -19.13 -0.55 -0.85
CA ASN A 290 -19.78 -0.39 -2.15
C ASN A 290 -21.04 0.48 -2.00
N PHE A 291 -21.19 1.46 -2.88
CA PHE A 291 -22.27 2.45 -2.88
C PHE A 291 -23.03 2.44 -4.20
N SER A 292 -24.32 2.75 -4.15
CA SER A 292 -25.16 3.00 -5.32
C SER A 292 -25.97 4.27 -5.16
N ALA A 293 -26.07 5.08 -6.21
CA ALA A 293 -26.89 6.29 -6.21
C ALA A 293 -28.40 6.01 -6.30
N ALA A 294 -28.78 4.82 -6.78
CA ALA A 294 -30.17 4.42 -7.01
C ALA A 294 -30.39 2.93 -6.75
N ASP A 295 -31.64 2.51 -6.58
CA ASP A 295 -31.98 1.10 -6.53
C ASP A 295 -31.83 0.47 -7.92
N ILE A 296 -31.16 -0.68 -7.99
CA ILE A 296 -30.95 -1.47 -9.19
C ILE A 296 -31.50 -2.88 -8.93
N PRO A 297 -32.83 -3.08 -8.96
CA PRO A 297 -33.44 -4.36 -8.65
C PRO A 297 -32.97 -5.50 -9.57
N SER A 298 -32.61 -5.17 -10.82
CA SER A 298 -32.08 -6.16 -11.77
C SER A 298 -30.74 -6.76 -11.37
N ARG A 299 -30.02 -6.17 -10.42
CA ARG A 299 -28.76 -6.67 -9.85
C ARG A 299 -28.84 -6.89 -8.33
N GLY A 300 -30.02 -6.75 -7.73
CA GLY A 300 -30.20 -6.85 -6.28
C GLY A 300 -29.46 -5.79 -5.46
N VAL A 301 -29.06 -4.66 -6.07
CA VAL A 301 -28.33 -3.57 -5.40
C VAL A 301 -29.30 -2.47 -4.98
N GLY A 302 -29.29 -2.10 -3.70
CA GLY A 302 -30.05 -0.98 -3.16
C GLY A 302 -29.27 0.33 -3.18
N SER A 303 -29.99 1.44 -3.11
CA SER A 303 -29.43 2.79 -3.00
C SER A 303 -28.71 3.04 -1.67
N GLY A 304 -27.74 3.95 -1.69
CA GLY A 304 -26.88 4.28 -0.54
C GLY A 304 -25.69 3.32 -0.39
N LEU A 305 -25.33 3.00 0.84
CA LEU A 305 -24.33 1.98 1.14
C LEU A 305 -24.95 0.59 0.91
N SER A 306 -24.45 -0.11 -0.09
CA SER A 306 -25.01 -1.37 -0.56
C SER A 306 -24.39 -2.58 0.12
N ASP A 307 -23.06 -2.60 0.27
CA ASP A 307 -22.30 -3.71 0.83
C ASP A 307 -21.07 -3.21 1.59
N VAL A 308 -20.70 -3.94 2.64
CA VAL A 308 -19.50 -3.74 3.45
C VAL A 308 -18.76 -5.07 3.53
N GLU A 309 -17.51 -5.08 3.11
CA GLU A 309 -16.60 -6.20 3.31
C GLU A 309 -15.45 -5.81 4.24
N ALA A 310 -15.11 -6.70 5.16
CA ALA A 310 -13.92 -6.60 5.99
C ALA A 310 -13.16 -7.93 5.93
N GLY A 311 -11.91 -7.86 5.49
CA GLY A 311 -11.00 -9.00 5.39
C GLY A 311 -9.82 -8.86 6.34
N LEU A 312 -9.36 -9.98 6.88
CA LEU A 312 -8.10 -10.07 7.60
C LEU A 312 -7.30 -11.26 7.09
N ARG A 313 -6.15 -10.98 6.47
CA ARG A 313 -5.28 -11.99 5.84
C ARG A 313 -3.92 -12.02 6.51
N LEU A 314 -3.45 -13.21 6.88
CA LEU A 314 -2.11 -13.46 7.40
C LEU A 314 -1.25 -14.08 6.30
N ARG A 315 -0.31 -13.29 5.78
CA ARG A 315 0.53 -13.61 4.63
C ARG A 315 1.95 -13.97 5.04
N TYR A 316 2.47 -15.07 4.50
CA TYR A 316 3.84 -15.51 4.68
C TYR A 316 4.65 -15.36 3.39
N GLU A 317 5.65 -14.48 3.39
CA GLU A 317 6.48 -14.19 2.23
C GLU A 317 7.61 -15.22 2.10
N ILE A 318 7.37 -16.29 1.33
CA ILE A 318 8.44 -17.24 0.99
C ILE A 318 9.53 -16.49 0.21
N ARG A 319 9.10 -15.69 -0.75
CA ARG A 319 9.88 -14.65 -1.41
C ARG A 319 8.95 -13.46 -1.64
N ARG A 320 9.48 -12.29 -1.98
CA ARG A 320 8.68 -11.07 -2.15
C ARG A 320 7.61 -11.24 -3.24
N GLU A 321 7.90 -12.07 -4.23
CA GLU A 321 7.10 -12.36 -5.43
C GLU A 321 6.10 -13.50 -5.22
N PHE A 322 6.18 -14.25 -4.11
CA PHE A 322 5.35 -15.44 -3.87
C PHE A 322 5.08 -15.59 -2.38
N ALA A 323 3.84 -15.30 -1.99
CA ALA A 323 3.43 -15.18 -0.61
C ALA A 323 2.07 -15.86 -0.38
N PRO A 324 2.04 -17.14 0.05
CA PRO A 324 0.81 -17.79 0.49
C PRO A 324 0.24 -17.10 1.73
N TYR A 325 -1.09 -17.19 1.89
CA TYR A 325 -1.77 -16.63 3.04
C TYR A 325 -3.03 -17.42 3.41
N VAL A 326 -3.48 -17.19 4.63
CA VAL A 326 -4.79 -17.62 5.13
C VAL A 326 -5.54 -16.41 5.63
N GLY A 327 -6.87 -16.40 5.55
CA GLY A 327 -7.64 -15.24 5.96
C GLY A 327 -9.06 -15.57 6.36
N VAL A 328 -9.69 -14.56 6.96
CA VAL A 328 -11.12 -14.51 7.21
C VAL A 328 -11.69 -13.29 6.51
N VAL A 329 -12.79 -13.47 5.80
CA VAL A 329 -13.52 -12.41 5.13
C VAL A 329 -14.93 -12.40 5.70
N TRP A 330 -15.38 -11.24 6.14
CA TRP A 330 -16.75 -11.00 6.57
C TRP A 330 -17.37 -9.99 5.62
N SER A 331 -18.51 -10.33 5.05
CA SER A 331 -19.29 -9.42 4.22
C SER A 331 -20.69 -9.22 4.77
N ARG A 332 -21.26 -8.06 4.48
CA ARG A 332 -22.62 -7.72 4.90
C ARG A 332 -23.26 -6.75 3.91
N LYS A 333 -24.37 -7.20 3.33
CA LYS A 333 -25.30 -6.36 2.58
C LYS A 333 -26.06 -5.46 3.56
N VAL A 334 -26.24 -4.20 3.19
CA VAL A 334 -26.88 -3.16 4.04
C VAL A 334 -28.10 -2.57 3.33
N GLY A 335 -28.99 -1.92 4.09
CA GLY A 335 -30.11 -1.16 3.51
C GLY A 335 -31.04 -2.00 2.63
N ASP A 336 -31.38 -1.45 1.46
CA ASP A 336 -32.23 -2.10 0.47
C ASP A 336 -31.57 -3.31 -0.19
N THR A 337 -30.24 -3.31 -0.34
CA THR A 337 -29.50 -4.49 -0.81
C THR A 337 -29.75 -5.70 0.09
N ALA A 338 -29.73 -5.50 1.41
CA ALA A 338 -30.04 -6.55 2.38
C ALA A 338 -31.49 -7.02 2.29
N ARG A 339 -32.41 -6.15 1.86
CA ARG A 339 -33.83 -6.48 1.66
C ARG A 339 -34.00 -7.34 0.40
N PHE A 340 -33.32 -6.98 -0.69
CA PHE A 340 -33.31 -7.74 -1.93
C PHE A 340 -32.72 -9.14 -1.74
N ALA A 341 -31.59 -9.26 -1.07
CA ALA A 341 -30.98 -10.56 -0.74
C ALA A 341 -31.95 -11.47 0.03
N ARG A 342 -32.55 -10.96 1.12
CA ARG A 342 -33.52 -11.75 1.90
C ARG A 342 -34.77 -12.12 1.10
N ALA A 343 -35.21 -11.27 0.19
CA ALA A 343 -36.35 -11.56 -0.68
C ALA A 343 -36.02 -12.65 -1.72
N ALA A 344 -34.76 -12.79 -2.11
CA ALA A 344 -34.24 -13.87 -2.94
C ALA A 344 -33.94 -15.17 -2.16
N GLY A 345 -34.07 -15.15 -0.83
CA GLY A 345 -33.72 -16.28 0.04
C GLY A 345 -32.23 -16.37 0.38
N GLU A 346 -31.47 -15.32 0.09
CA GLU A 346 -30.04 -15.22 0.40
C GLU A 346 -29.79 -14.61 1.78
N ASP A 347 -28.66 -14.98 2.38
CA ASP A 347 -28.19 -14.38 3.63
C ASP A 347 -27.63 -12.98 3.40
N ALA A 348 -28.00 -12.05 4.28
CA ALA A 348 -27.52 -10.66 4.19
C ALA A 348 -26.10 -10.47 4.78
N SER A 349 -25.50 -11.50 5.38
CA SER A 349 -24.14 -11.47 5.90
C SER A 349 -23.52 -12.85 5.79
N ASP A 350 -22.24 -12.88 5.47
CA ASP A 350 -21.49 -14.10 5.26
C ASP A 350 -20.11 -14.00 5.92
N THR A 351 -19.57 -15.12 6.38
CA THR A 351 -18.21 -15.22 6.93
C THR A 351 -17.49 -16.40 6.30
N ARG A 352 -16.34 -16.12 5.71
CA ARG A 352 -15.61 -17.03 4.83
C ARG A 352 -14.20 -17.21 5.35
N PHE A 353 -13.75 -18.46 5.43
CA PHE A 353 -12.33 -18.76 5.63
C PHE A 353 -11.71 -19.01 4.26
N VAL A 354 -10.59 -18.35 3.99
CA VAL A 354 -9.92 -18.40 2.69
C VAL A 354 -8.48 -18.84 2.85
N VAL A 355 -8.00 -19.60 1.86
CA VAL A 355 -6.58 -19.88 1.67
C VAL A 355 -6.23 -19.41 0.27
N GLY A 356 -5.16 -18.63 0.15
CA GLY A 356 -4.81 -18.05 -1.13
C GLY A 356 -3.33 -17.81 -1.33
N LEU A 357 -3.03 -17.25 -2.49
CA LEU A 357 -1.70 -16.91 -2.92
C LEU A 357 -1.67 -15.50 -3.48
N ARG A 358 -0.72 -14.69 -2.99
CA ARG A 358 -0.31 -13.44 -3.63
C ARG A 358 0.97 -13.68 -4.41
N ALA A 359 1.01 -13.30 -5.68
CA ALA A 359 2.22 -13.43 -6.50
C ALA A 359 2.37 -12.26 -7.49
N TRP A 360 3.60 -11.92 -7.85
CA TRP A 360 3.86 -10.90 -8.89
C TRP A 360 5.18 -11.14 -9.64
N PHE A 361 5.29 -10.58 -10.84
CA PHE A 361 6.47 -10.61 -11.71
C PHE A 361 6.74 -9.23 -12.32
#